data_AF-A0A521VB59-F1
#
_entry.id   AF-A0A521VB59-F1
#
_cell.length_a   1.000
_cell.length_b   1.000
_cell.length_c   1.000
_cell.angle_alpha   90.00
_cell.angle_beta   90.00
_cell.angle_gamma   90.00
#
_symmetry.space_group_name_H-M   'P 1'
#
loop_
_entity.id
_entity.type
_entity.pdbx_description
1 polymer ?
#
loop_
_entity_poly.entity_id
_entity_poly.type
_entity_poly.pdbx_seq_one_letter_code
_entity_poly.pdbx_strand_id
1 'polypeptide(L)'
;MQKVQVQAEIDVKSFLSQLGTSELEDFLRETAALLKRRKVGDKKAKEAALLRRLNEECALPEAHWQRFRSLDVKRQSSELTAHESKELFQLIKEEEQLRLKRIQILGELAQIKGISLPEIAKELGIKAPGHAE
;
A
#
# COMPACT_ATOMS: atom_id res chain seq x y z
N MET A 1 47.42 -27.35 -3.98
CA MET A 1 47.28 -25.93 -4.38
C MET A 1 46.48 -25.21 -3.30
N GLN A 2 47.12 -24.31 -2.57
CA GLN A 2 46.53 -23.62 -1.41
C GLN A 2 45.69 -22.44 -1.91
N LYS A 3 44.40 -22.39 -1.56
CA LYS A 3 43.52 -21.27 -1.93
C LYS A 3 43.82 -20.09 -1.00
N VAL A 4 44.38 -19.02 -1.54
CA VAL A 4 44.57 -17.75 -0.84
C VAL A 4 43.30 -16.92 -1.04
N GLN A 5 42.61 -16.56 0.05
CA GLN A 5 41.53 -15.58 0.02
C GLN A 5 42.11 -14.22 0.40
N VAL A 6 42.02 -13.27 -0.52
CA VAL A 6 42.40 -11.86 -0.30
C VAL A 6 41.13 -11.08 -0.02
N GLN A 7 41.02 -10.47 1.16
CA GLN A 7 40.05 -9.41 1.41
C GLN A 7 40.67 -8.09 0.95
N ALA A 8 40.18 -7.57 -0.17
CA ALA A 8 40.59 -6.27 -0.69
C ALA A 8 39.48 -5.24 -0.40
N GLU A 9 39.87 -4.12 0.20
CA GLU A 9 39.02 -2.94 0.29
C GLU A 9 39.18 -2.17 -1.02
N ILE A 10 38.17 -2.22 -1.88
CA ILE A 10 38.20 -1.59 -3.20
C ILE A 10 37.51 -0.23 -3.10
N ASP A 11 38.27 0.84 -3.34
CA ASP A 11 37.67 2.14 -3.64
C ASP A 11 37.08 2.12 -5.05
N VAL A 12 35.76 2.07 -5.09
CA VAL A 12 34.98 1.94 -6.33
C VAL A 12 35.23 3.13 -7.26
N LYS A 13 35.47 4.35 -6.75
CA LYS A 13 35.65 5.53 -7.61
C LYS A 13 36.97 5.47 -8.36
N SER A 14 38.05 5.14 -7.68
CA SER A 14 39.37 5.00 -8.29
C SER A 14 39.42 3.83 -9.27
N PHE A 15 38.75 2.71 -8.96
CA PHE A 15 38.59 1.60 -9.90
C PHE A 15 37.85 2.01 -11.18
N LEU A 16 36.70 2.69 -11.06
CA LEU A 16 35.92 3.13 -12.23
C LEU A 16 36.70 4.10 -13.12
N SER A 17 37.57 4.91 -12.54
CA SER A 17 38.38 5.89 -13.27
C SER A 17 39.47 5.24 -14.13
N GLN A 18 39.79 3.96 -13.90
CA GLN A 18 40.79 3.20 -14.65
C GLN A 18 40.20 2.41 -15.82
N LEU A 19 38.87 2.29 -15.90
CA LEU A 19 38.19 1.55 -16.96
C LEU A 19 38.17 2.34 -18.28
N GLY A 20 38.27 1.62 -19.39
CA GLY A 20 38.02 2.20 -20.70
C GLY A 20 36.53 2.53 -20.90
N THR A 21 36.22 3.41 -21.86
CA THR A 21 34.83 3.86 -22.10
C THR A 21 33.85 2.70 -22.31
N SER A 22 34.22 1.68 -23.10
CA SER A 22 33.36 0.51 -23.36
C SER A 22 33.10 -0.31 -22.10
N GLU A 23 34.10 -0.51 -21.25
CA GLU A 23 33.97 -1.26 -19.99
C GLU A 23 33.09 -0.49 -18.99
N LEU A 24 33.20 0.84 -18.99
CA LEU A 24 32.38 1.71 -18.16
C LEU A 24 30.91 1.72 -18.62
N GLU A 25 30.65 1.69 -19.93
CA GLU A 25 29.31 1.51 -20.49
C GLU A 25 28.69 0.16 -20.12
N ASP A 26 29.47 -0.92 -20.18
CA ASP A 26 29.02 -2.26 -19.78
C ASP A 26 28.73 -2.32 -18.28
N PHE A 27 29.60 -1.73 -17.45
CA PHE A 27 29.36 -1.58 -16.01
C PHE A 27 28.07 -0.80 -15.72
N LEU A 28 27.81 0.29 -16.44
CA LEU A 28 26.56 1.06 -16.31
C LEU A 28 25.34 0.21 -16.66
N ARG A 29 25.40 -0.60 -17.72
CA ARG A 29 24.31 -1.52 -18.10
C ARG A 29 24.03 -2.54 -17.00
N GLU A 30 25.06 -3.19 -16.47
CA GLU A 30 24.90 -4.22 -15.43
C GLU A 30 24.41 -3.63 -14.11
N THR A 31 24.98 -2.50 -13.68
CA THR A 31 24.54 -1.82 -12.45
C THR A 31 23.12 -1.30 -12.57
N ALA A 32 22.71 -0.77 -13.74
CA ALA A 32 21.32 -0.40 -13.99
C ALA A 32 20.38 -1.59 -13.89
N ALA A 33 20.76 -2.76 -14.43
CA ALA A 33 19.96 -3.99 -14.31
C ALA A 33 19.83 -4.44 -12.85
N LEU A 34 20.91 -4.38 -12.07
CA LEU A 34 20.91 -4.69 -10.63
C LEU A 34 20.03 -3.71 -9.84
N LEU A 35 20.16 -2.41 -10.11
CA LEU A 35 19.32 -1.37 -9.48
C LEU A 35 17.85 -1.59 -9.80
N LYS A 36 17.52 -1.93 -11.06
CA LYS A 36 16.14 -2.25 -11.47
C LYS A 36 15.62 -3.45 -10.68
N ARG A 37 16.39 -4.53 -10.55
CA ARG A 37 16.00 -5.72 -9.78
C ARG A 37 15.76 -5.40 -8.31
N ARG A 38 16.65 -4.63 -7.66
CA ARG A 38 16.49 -4.21 -6.26
C ARG A 38 15.22 -3.37 -6.07
N LYS A 39 15.02 -2.35 -6.92
CA LYS A 39 13.82 -1.50 -6.89
C LYS A 39 12.53 -2.29 -7.10
N VAL A 40 12.54 -3.32 -7.94
CA VAL A 40 11.38 -4.20 -8.12
C VAL A 40 11.09 -5.00 -6.85
N GLY A 41 12.12 -5.55 -6.20
CA GLY A 41 11.99 -6.23 -4.91
C GLY A 41 11.39 -5.32 -3.84
N ASP A 42 11.93 -4.11 -3.70
CA ASP A 42 11.46 -3.11 -2.74
C ASP A 42 10.00 -2.71 -3.01
N LYS A 43 9.63 -2.52 -4.28
CA LYS A 43 8.25 -2.21 -4.67
C LYS A 43 7.27 -3.33 -4.26
N LYS A 44 7.62 -4.60 -4.52
CA LYS A 44 6.79 -5.74 -4.14
C LYS A 44 6.62 -5.86 -2.62
N ALA A 45 7.69 -5.66 -1.86
CA ALA A 45 7.63 -5.69 -0.40
C ALA A 45 6.73 -4.58 0.15
N LYS A 46 6.85 -3.35 -0.38
CA LYS A 46 5.98 -2.23 -0.02
C LYS A 46 4.53 -2.48 -0.38
N GLU A 47 4.26 -2.99 -1.58
CA GLU A 47 2.91 -3.34 -2.03
C GLU A 47 2.26 -4.37 -1.09
N ALA A 48 2.98 -5.44 -0.74
CA ALA A 48 2.47 -6.46 0.17
C ALA A 48 2.16 -5.89 1.57
N ALA A 49 3.01 -4.99 2.08
CA ALA A 49 2.77 -4.34 3.37
C ALA A 49 1.53 -3.43 3.34
N LEU A 50 1.35 -2.67 2.25
CA LEU A 50 0.17 -1.81 2.08
C LEU A 50 -1.12 -2.63 1.95
N LEU A 51 -1.11 -3.73 1.20
CA LEU A 51 -2.28 -4.62 1.10
C LEU A 51 -2.64 -5.25 2.44
N ARG A 52 -1.63 -5.63 3.25
CA ARG A 52 -1.87 -6.13 4.61
C ARG A 52 -2.57 -5.07 5.47
N ARG A 53 -2.02 -3.84 5.51
CA ARG A 53 -2.61 -2.72 6.26
C ARG A 53 -4.01 -2.37 5.76
N LEU A 54 -4.25 -2.42 4.45
CA LEU A 54 -5.57 -2.19 3.86
C LEU A 54 -6.61 -3.16 4.42
N ASN A 55 -6.26 -4.45 4.53
CA ASN A 55 -7.16 -5.49 5.02
C ASN A 55 -7.33 -5.47 6.54
N GLU A 56 -6.26 -5.19 7.29
CA GLU A 56 -6.24 -5.30 8.76
C GLU A 56 -6.66 -4.00 9.47
N GLU A 57 -6.35 -2.83 8.91
CA GLU A 57 -6.47 -1.54 9.61
C GLU A 57 -7.60 -0.63 9.09
N CYS A 58 -8.20 -0.97 7.95
CA CYS A 58 -9.20 -0.10 7.28
C CYS A 58 -10.61 -0.68 7.25
N ALA A 59 -10.86 -1.75 8.01
CA ALA A 59 -12.15 -2.39 8.14
C ALA A 59 -12.73 -2.15 9.54
N LEU A 60 -14.02 -1.84 9.60
CA LEU A 60 -14.74 -1.77 10.86
C LEU A 60 -14.88 -3.20 11.41
N PRO A 61 -14.73 -3.45 12.72
CA PRO A 61 -14.93 -4.78 13.29
C PRO A 61 -16.31 -5.34 12.95
N GLU A 62 -16.42 -6.66 12.74
CA GLU A 62 -17.68 -7.29 12.31
C GLU A 62 -18.84 -7.00 13.28
N ALA A 63 -18.57 -7.01 14.59
CA ALA A 63 -19.58 -6.66 15.60
C ALA A 63 -20.09 -5.21 15.44
N HIS A 64 -19.21 -4.26 15.13
CA HIS A 64 -19.58 -2.87 14.88
C HIS A 64 -20.36 -2.74 13.57
N TRP A 65 -20.00 -3.51 12.53
CA TRP A 65 -20.77 -3.57 11.28
C TRP A 65 -22.17 -4.15 11.47
N GLN A 66 -22.30 -5.22 12.25
CA GLN A 66 -23.60 -5.80 12.59
C GLN A 66 -24.46 -4.82 13.38
N ARG A 67 -23.85 -4.14 14.36
CA ARG A 67 -24.53 -3.10 15.14
C ARG A 67 -24.97 -1.94 14.27
N PHE A 68 -24.10 -1.44 13.39
CA PHE A 68 -24.41 -0.41 12.43
C PHE A 68 -25.63 -0.78 11.58
N ARG A 69 -25.63 -1.97 10.97
CA ARG A 69 -26.76 -2.45 10.14
C ARG A 69 -28.05 -2.56 10.95
N SER A 70 -27.99 -3.08 12.17
CA SER A 70 -29.16 -3.15 13.06
C SER A 70 -29.74 -1.77 13.36
N LEU A 71 -28.87 -0.79 13.64
CA LEU A 71 -29.30 0.58 13.94
C LEU A 71 -29.83 1.28 12.70
N ASP A 72 -29.27 1.01 11.52
CA ASP A 72 -29.76 1.57 10.27
C ASP A 72 -31.16 1.06 9.91
N VAL A 73 -31.44 -0.23 10.13
CA VAL A 73 -32.81 -0.78 9.97
C VAL A 73 -33.79 -0.08 10.91
N LYS A 74 -33.44 0.08 12.19
CA LYS A 74 -34.28 0.83 13.15
C LYS A 74 -34.48 2.28 12.76
N ARG A 75 -33.46 2.91 12.17
CA ARG A 75 -33.54 4.28 11.64
C ARG A 75 -34.57 4.35 10.51
N GLN A 76 -34.54 3.39 9.59
CA GLN A 76 -35.48 3.31 8.47
C GLN A 76 -36.92 3.01 8.91
N SER A 77 -37.12 2.22 9.97
CA SER A 77 -38.44 1.97 10.58
C SER A 77 -38.92 3.07 11.53
N SER A 78 -38.14 4.15 11.74
CA SER A 78 -38.41 5.21 12.73
C SER A 78 -38.53 4.71 14.18
N GLU A 79 -37.90 3.58 14.51
CA GLU A 79 -37.89 2.97 15.84
C GLU A 79 -36.60 3.29 16.62
N LEU A 80 -35.72 4.12 16.06
CA LEU A 80 -34.43 4.45 16.64
C LEU A 80 -34.58 5.37 17.86
N THR A 81 -34.09 4.93 19.01
CA THR A 81 -34.10 5.75 20.23
C THR A 81 -33.01 6.83 20.19
N ALA A 82 -33.13 7.85 21.06
CA ALA A 82 -32.11 8.90 21.17
C ALA A 82 -30.72 8.37 21.57
N HIS A 83 -30.66 7.30 22.36
CA HIS A 83 -29.39 6.66 22.73
C HIS A 83 -28.77 5.93 21.52
N GLU A 84 -29.57 5.15 20.81
CA GLU A 84 -29.16 4.42 19.60
C GLU A 84 -28.77 5.37 18.46
N SER A 85 -29.40 6.54 18.36
CA SER A 85 -29.01 7.58 17.41
C SER A 85 -27.59 8.10 17.68
N LYS A 86 -27.24 8.31 18.95
CA LYS A 86 -25.87 8.69 19.33
C LYS A 86 -24.88 7.58 19.03
N GLU A 87 -25.25 6.33 19.28
CA GLU A 87 -24.42 5.15 18.98
C GLU A 87 -24.16 5.03 17.47
N LEU A 88 -25.21 5.13 16.65
CA LEU A 88 -25.10 5.12 15.18
C LEU A 88 -24.18 6.23 14.68
N PHE A 89 -24.28 7.43 15.26
CA PHE A 89 -23.40 8.54 14.91
C PHE A 89 -21.92 8.27 15.24
N GLN A 90 -21.62 7.57 16.33
CA GLN A 90 -20.24 7.17 16.63
C GLN A 90 -19.72 6.11 15.65
N LEU A 91 -20.54 5.12 15.31
CA LEU A 91 -20.17 4.09 14.32
C LEU A 91 -19.92 4.71 12.93
N ILE A 92 -20.70 5.71 12.52
CA ILE A 92 -20.46 6.48 11.29
C ILE A 92 -19.08 7.16 11.35
N LYS A 93 -18.77 7.85 12.45
CA LYS A 93 -17.47 8.51 12.62
C LYS A 93 -16.30 7.53 12.57
N GLU A 94 -16.43 6.37 13.20
CA GLU A 94 -15.42 5.32 13.15
C GLU A 94 -15.18 4.84 11.72
N GLU A 95 -16.25 4.58 10.96
CA GLU A 95 -16.15 4.19 9.56
C GLU A 95 -15.52 5.28 8.69
N GLU A 96 -15.86 6.55 8.91
CA GLU A 96 -15.28 7.69 8.18
C GLU A 96 -13.76 7.78 8.39
N GLN A 97 -13.29 7.58 9.62
CA GLN A 97 -11.86 7.55 9.91
C GLN A 97 -11.15 6.40 9.18
N LEU A 98 -11.77 5.22 9.16
CA LEU A 98 -11.24 4.06 8.43
C LEU A 98 -11.25 4.30 6.92
N ARG A 99 -12.25 5.01 6.39
CA ARG A 99 -12.35 5.37 4.97
C ARG A 99 -11.23 6.33 4.57
N LEU A 100 -10.88 7.31 5.40
CA LEU A 100 -9.74 8.21 5.17
C LEU A 100 -8.42 7.43 5.10
N LYS A 101 -8.19 6.52 6.05
CA LYS A 101 -7.01 5.62 6.04
C LYS A 101 -6.96 4.78 4.76
N ARG A 102 -8.11 4.24 4.35
CA ARG A 102 -8.24 3.44 3.12
C ARG A 102 -7.81 4.23 1.88
N ILE A 103 -8.28 5.48 1.74
CA ILE A 103 -7.94 6.34 0.61
C ILE A 103 -6.43 6.65 0.57
N GLN A 104 -5.81 6.88 1.73
CA GLN A 104 -4.35 7.11 1.81
C GLN A 104 -3.56 5.89 1.31
N ILE A 105 -3.89 4.70 1.82
CA ILE A 105 -3.21 3.45 1.43
C ILE A 105 -3.43 3.15 -0.07
N LEU A 106 -4.65 3.34 -0.57
CA LEU A 106 -4.93 3.16 -1.99
C LEU A 106 -4.16 4.15 -2.86
N GLY A 107 -3.97 5.40 -2.40
CA GLY A 107 -3.13 6.39 -3.05
C GLY A 107 -1.68 5.91 -3.19
N GLU A 108 -1.10 5.37 -2.11
CA GLU A 108 0.25 4.79 -2.13
C GLU A 108 0.36 3.58 -3.08
N LEU A 109 -0.63 2.70 -3.07
CA LEU A 109 -0.69 1.56 -4.00
C LEU A 109 -0.76 2.01 -5.47
N ALA A 110 -1.57 3.03 -5.76
CA ALA A 110 -1.66 3.63 -7.09
C ALA A 110 -0.29 4.17 -7.55
N GLN A 111 0.45 4.84 -6.66
CA GLN A 111 1.80 5.32 -6.97
C GLN A 111 2.80 4.20 -7.24
N ILE A 112 2.75 3.10 -6.47
CA ILE A 112 3.64 1.96 -6.69
C ILE A 112 3.40 1.31 -8.06
N LYS A 113 2.13 1.15 -8.43
CA LYS A 113 1.69 0.55 -9.70
C LYS A 113 1.73 1.51 -10.90
N GLY A 114 1.77 2.82 -10.67
CA GLY A 114 1.73 3.83 -11.72
C GLY A 114 0.36 3.96 -12.38
N ILE A 115 -0.71 3.73 -11.62
CA ILE A 115 -2.11 3.83 -12.08
C ILE A 115 -2.88 4.84 -11.21
N SER A 116 -4.06 5.25 -11.67
CA SER A 116 -4.91 6.20 -10.93
C SER A 116 -5.63 5.55 -9.75
N LEU A 117 -6.09 6.37 -8.80
CA LEU A 117 -6.85 5.92 -7.63
C LEU A 117 -8.14 5.14 -8.01
N PRO A 118 -8.94 5.58 -9.01
CA PRO A 118 -10.09 4.80 -9.47
C PRO A 118 -9.71 3.44 -10.06
N GLU A 119 -8.60 3.36 -10.80
CA GLU A 119 -8.13 2.10 -11.40
C GLU A 119 -7.72 1.09 -10.33
N ILE A 120 -6.93 1.49 -9.32
CA ILE A 120 -6.56 0.58 -8.23
C ILE A 120 -7.77 0.15 -7.40
N ALA A 121 -8.74 1.05 -7.15
CA ALA A 121 -9.97 0.68 -6.45
C ALA A 121 -10.76 -0.38 -7.24
N LYS A 122 -10.84 -0.23 -8.57
CA LYS A 122 -11.47 -1.21 -9.46
C LYS A 122 -10.73 -2.56 -9.47
N GLU A 123 -9.40 -2.56 -9.57
CA GLU A 123 -8.58 -3.78 -9.54
C GLU A 123 -8.78 -4.58 -8.24
N LEU A 124 -8.92 -3.89 -7.11
CA LEU A 124 -9.11 -4.50 -5.80
C LEU A 124 -10.58 -4.81 -5.47
N GLY A 125 -11.51 -4.55 -6.40
CA GLY A 125 -12.95 -4.77 -6.17
C GLY A 125 -13.56 -3.84 -5.11
N ILE A 126 -12.92 -2.71 -4.82
CA ILE A 126 -13.38 -1.72 -3.86
C ILE A 126 -14.34 -0.77 -4.56
N LYS A 127 -15.61 -0.78 -4.12
CA LYS A 127 -16.58 0.22 -4.59
C LYS A 127 -16.11 1.61 -4.17
N ALA A 128 -16.01 2.52 -5.13
CA ALA A 128 -15.74 3.92 -4.84
C ALA A 128 -16.85 4.47 -3.91
N PRO A 129 -16.51 5.27 -2.88
CA PRO A 129 -17.50 5.93 -2.07
C PRO A 129 -18.22 6.98 -2.94
N GLY A 130 -19.39 6.60 -3.46
CA GLY A 130 -20.16 7.48 -4.34
C GLY A 130 -21.04 6.77 -5.38
N HIS A 131 -21.62 5.61 -5.08
CA HIS A 131 -22.82 5.10 -5.77
C HIS A 131 -23.65 4.30 -4.76
N ALA A 132 -24.39 5.02 -3.91
CA ALA A 132 -25.66 4.50 -3.42
C ALA A 132 -26.66 4.76 -4.54
N GLU A 133 -27.07 3.69 -5.23
CA GLU A 133 -28.40 3.63 -5.84
C GLU A 133 -29.38 3.15 -4.77
#